data_AF-A0A0C2E5K2-F1
#
_entry.id   AF-A0A0C2E5K2-F1
#
_cell.length_a   1.000
_cell.length_b   1.000
_cell.length_c   1.000
_cell.angle_alpha   90.00
_cell.angle_beta   90.00
_cell.angle_gamma   90.00
#
_symmetry.space_group_name_H-M   'P 1'
#
loop_
_entity.id
_entity.type
_entity.pdbx_description
1 polymer ?
#
loop_
_entity_poly.entity_id
_entity_poly.type
_entity_poly.pdbx_seq_one_letter_code
_entity_poly.pdbx_strand_id
1 'polypeptide(L)' 'MLSTKRARQLATGGKEPKLAWENDKPTVMALREIAEGYVTNEFIAEQDIVHEDPVFAAFEDESNEAV' A
#
# COMPACT_ATOMS: atom_id res chain seq x y z
N MET A 1 12.40 -7.73 4.75
CA MET A 1 11.46 -8.82 5.07
C MET A 1 10.03 -8.38 4.74
N LEU A 2 9.28 -9.18 3.99
CA LEU A 2 7.94 -8.89 3.47
C LEU A 2 6.89 -8.66 4.58
N SER A 3 6.78 -9.62 5.50
CA SER A 3 5.83 -9.59 6.61
C SER A 3 6.02 -8.38 7.52
N THR A 4 7.27 -7.98 7.78
CA THR A 4 7.58 -6.79 8.59
C THR A 4 7.10 -5.50 7.93
N LYS A 5 7.29 -5.35 6.62
CA LYS A 5 6.80 -4.18 5.87
C LYS A 5 5.27 -4.13 5.92
N ARG A 6 4.60 -5.24 5.62
CA ARG A 6 3.13 -5.31 5.64
C ARG A 6 2.55 -5.05 7.03
N ALA A 7 3.11 -5.65 8.08
CA ALA A 7 2.66 -5.43 9.45
C ALA A 7 2.76 -3.96 9.87
N ARG A 8 3.79 -3.23 9.41
CA ARG A 8 3.90 -1.79 9.65
C ARG A 8 2.80 -1.01 8.93
N GLN A 9 2.50 -1.31 7.67
CA GLN A 9 1.41 -0.66 6.92
C GLN A 9 0.05 -0.83 7.60
N LEU A 10 -0.20 -2.03 8.15
CA LEU A 10 -1.40 -2.32 8.94
C LEU A 10 -1.41 -1.57 10.28
N ALA A 11 -0.26 -1.51 10.96
CA ALA A 11 -0.13 -0.83 12.26
C ALA A 11 -0.22 0.70 12.17
N THR A 12 0.29 1.31 11.10
CA THR A 12 0.15 2.75 10.85
C THR A 12 -1.24 3.12 10.34
N GLY A 13 -2.11 2.15 10.05
CA GLY A 13 -3.47 2.38 9.54
C GLY A 13 -3.50 2.93 8.11
N GLY A 14 -2.36 2.91 7.40
CA GLY A 14 -2.27 3.49 6.05
C GLY A 14 -2.89 2.60 4.98
N LYS A 15 -3.10 1.30 5.25
CA LYS A 15 -3.65 0.34 4.30
C LYS A 15 -4.60 -0.63 4.98
N GLU A 16 -5.71 -0.90 4.32
CA GLU A 16 -6.68 -1.87 4.80
C GLU A 16 -6.17 -3.31 4.61
N PRO A 17 -6.51 -4.21 5.53
CA PRO A 17 -6.25 -5.62 5.34
C PRO A 17 -7.18 -6.24 4.32
N LYS A 18 -6.66 -7.24 3.62
CA LYS A 18 -7.42 -8.06 2.67
C LYS A 18 -8.24 -9.14 3.37
N LEU A 19 -7.85 -9.45 4.61
CA LEU A 19 -8.49 -10.43 5.48
C LEU A 19 -9.28 -9.75 6.60
N ALA A 20 -10.32 -10.42 7.07
CA ALA A 20 -11.07 -9.96 8.22
C ALA A 20 -10.21 -10.02 9.49
N TRP A 21 -10.38 -9.02 10.37
CA TRP A 21 -9.74 -9.02 11.68
C TRP A 21 -10.39 -10.06 12.60
N GLU A 22 -9.59 -10.99 13.11
CA GLU A 22 -10.03 -11.98 14.11
C GLU A 22 -9.33 -11.75 15.46
N ASN A 23 -9.26 -10.50 15.92
CA ASN A 23 -8.43 -10.06 17.06
C ASN A 23 -6.91 -10.30 16.88
N ASP A 24 -6.48 -10.40 15.63
CA ASP A 24 -5.08 -10.57 15.29
C ASP A 24 -4.24 -9.33 15.61
N LYS A 25 -2.99 -9.55 16.02
CA LYS A 25 -1.99 -8.49 15.99
C LYS A 25 -1.58 -8.23 14.53
N PRO A 26 -1.12 -7.01 14.17
CA PRO A 26 -0.74 -6.67 12.79
C PRO A 26 0.29 -7.62 12.17
N THR A 27 1.18 -8.18 12.99
CA THR A 27 2.17 -9.18 12.55
C THR A 27 1.55 -10.53 12.21
N VAL A 28 0.55 -10.97 12.97
CA VAL A 28 -0.17 -12.24 12.72
C VAL A 28 -1.04 -12.10 11.49
N MET A 29 -1.76 -10.99 11.36
CA MET A 29 -2.54 -10.68 10.17
C MET A 29 -1.68 -10.63 8.90
N ALA A 30 -0.53 -9.96 8.94
CA ALA A 30 0.38 -9.93 7.79
C ALA A 30 0.87 -11.33 7.38
N LEU A 31 1.09 -12.22 8.34
CA LEU A 31 1.48 -13.61 8.05
C LEU A 31 0.32 -14.40 7.43
N ARG A 32 -0.92 -14.20 7.89
CA ARG A 32 -2.12 -14.81 7.29
C ARG A 32 -2.33 -14.34 5.85
N GLU A 33 -2.22 -13.04 5.60
CA GLU A 33 -2.32 -12.47 4.25
C GLU A 33 -1.26 -13.05 3.29
N ILE A 34 -0.05 -13.32 3.78
CA ILE A 34 1.01 -13.95 2.99
C ILE A 34 0.70 -15.44 2.76
N ALA A 35 0.18 -16.14 3.78
CA ALA A 35 -0.17 -17.56 3.68
C ALA A 35 -1.32 -17.82 2.69
N GLU A 36 -2.28 -16.89 2.61
CA GLU A 36 -3.37 -16.95 1.65
C GLU A 36 -2.99 -16.40 0.26
N GLY A 37 -1.78 -15.87 0.10
CA GLY A 37 -1.26 -15.38 -1.17
C GLY A 37 -1.75 -13.99 -1.58
N TYR A 38 -2.43 -13.26 -0.69
CA TYR A 38 -2.89 -11.90 -0.95
C TYR A 38 -1.77 -10.86 -0.90
N VAL A 39 -0.68 -11.15 -0.19
CA VAL A 39 0.48 -10.26 -0.06
C VAL A 39 1.74 -10.96 -0.52
N THR A 40 2.33 -10.45 -1.60
CA THR A 40 3.61 -10.92 -2.19
C THR A 40 4.64 -9.79 -2.25
N ASN A 41 5.90 -10.11 -2.57
CA ASN A 41 6.94 -9.08 -2.74
C ASN A 41 6.60 -8.10 -3.87
N GLU A 42 6.03 -8.60 -4.96
CA GLU A 42 5.61 -7.79 -6.10
C GLU A 42 4.48 -6.84 -5.72
N PHE A 43 3.48 -7.34 -4.97
CA PHE A 43 2.39 -6.51 -4.48
C PHE A 43 2.90 -5.32 -3.65
N ILE A 44 3.83 -5.56 -2.71
CA ILE A 44 4.40 -4.47 -1.91
C ILE A 44 5.21 -3.50 -2.77
N ALA A 45 5.96 -4.00 -3.76
CA ALA A 45 6.76 -3.14 -4.64
C ALA A 45 5.87 -2.21 -5.47
N GLU A 46 4.80 -2.73 -6.10
CA GLU A 46 3.85 -1.93 -6.87
C GLU A 46 3.15 -0.85 -6.02
N GLN A 47 2.83 -1.22 -4.77
CA GLN A 47 2.20 -0.36 -3.79
C GLN A 47 3.11 0.76 -3.25
N ASP A 48 4.44 0.64 -3.37
CA ASP A 48 5.40 1.70 -3.06
C ASP A 48 5.53 2.68 -4.26
N ILE A 49 5.41 2.19 -5.51
CA ILE A 49 5.52 2.99 -6.74
C ILE A 49 4.37 4.00 -6.87
N VAL A 50 3.14 3.61 -6.58
CA VAL A 50 1.95 4.50 -6.68
C VAL A 50 2.00 5.69 -5.70
N HIS A 51 2.81 5.60 -4.65
CA HIS A 51 2.94 6.72 -3.71
C HIS A 51 3.94 7.79 -4.19
N GLU A 52 4.75 7.49 -5.21
CA GLU A 52 5.76 8.42 -5.75
C GLU A 52 5.27 9.27 -6.92
N ASP A 53 4.01 9.19 -7.35
CA ASP A 53 3.50 10.11 -8.36
C ASP A 53 3.36 11.52 -7.76
N PRO A 54 4.17 12.52 -8.22
CA PRO A 54 4.03 13.88 -7.75
C PRO A 54 2.71 14.43 -8.29
N VAL A 55 1.74 14.62 -7.38
CA VAL A 55 0.46 15.30 -7.60
C VAL A 55 0.60 16.67 -8.30
N PHE A 56 1.82 17.22 -8.35
CA PHE A 56 2.19 18.46 -9.02
C PHE A 56 2.06 18.45 -10.56
N ALA A 57 2.17 17.31 -11.24
CA ALA A 57 2.16 17.29 -12.71
C ALA A 57 0.78 17.58 -13.34
N ALA A 58 -0.32 17.43 -12.57
CA ALA A 58 -1.67 17.61 -13.10
C ALA A 58 -2.14 19.08 -13.18
N PHE A 59 -1.37 20.04 -12.64
CA PHE A 59 -1.75 21.46 -12.62
C PHE A 59 -1.05 22.31 -13.69
N GLU A 60 -0.04 21.79 -14.39
CA GLU A 60 0.73 22.58 -15.36
C GLU A 60 0.06 22.65 -16.75
N ASP A 61 -0.77 21.67 -17.11
CA ASP A 61 -1.41 21.61 -18.44
C ASP A 61 -2.57 22.62 -18.64
N GLU A 62 -3.22 23.10 -17.58
CA GLU A 62 -4.38 24.03 -17.72
C GLU A 62 -3.96 25.49 -17.95
N SER A 63 -2.67 25.81 -17.83
CA SER A 63 -2.16 27.19 -17.90
C SER A 63 -1.65 27.62 -19.28
N ASN A 64 -1.61 26.70 -20.26
CA ASN A 64 -1.00 26.95 -21.57
C ASN A 64 -1.98 27.01 -22.77
N GLU A 65 -3.30 27.06 -22.53
CA GLU A 65 -4.29 27.31 -23.60
C GLU A 65 -4.99 28.67 -23.40
N ALA A 66 -4.22 29.74 -23.59
CA ALA A 66 -4.73 31.08 -23.86
C ALA A 66 -3.84 31.76 -24.90
N VAL A 67 -4.14 31.52 -26.18
CA VAL A 67 -3.69 32.31 -27.34
C VAL A 67 -4.92 32.87 -28.04
#